data_AF-A0A958FC51-F1
#
_entry.id   AF-A0A958FC51-F1
#
_cell.length_a   1.000
_cell.length_b   1.000
_cell.length_c   1.000
_cell.angle_alpha   90.00
_cell.angle_beta   90.00
_cell.angle_gamma   90.00
#
_symmetry.space_group_name_H-M   'P 1'
#
loop_
_entity.id
_entity.type
_entity.pdbx_description
1 polymer ?
#
loop_
_entity_poly.entity_id
_entity_poly.type
_entity_poly.pdbx_seq_one_letter_code
_entity_poly.pdbx_strand_id
1 'polypeptide(L)'
;MKQAFWGMFIFMLTTGSLWAGGPLPEASDNVLLNRLQLHQALTGGLEALPEDEMRSVPAKSVGKAVLFSALVPGAGQFYANSYIKAAGFLAIEALAWTINISYNNQGDDKDAEFKRYADQNWSEQRYWSYLYYRLNGQEELYPDFPHGQYDGDIFVDNAGRPVINGWEAAEQVLQEFASTEYIRAFSHTLPDTKTQQYYEMIGKYPAQFGNAWADASFDVEYQDFGLGHITPMNDEYAIMR
;
A
#
# COMPACT_ATOMS: atom_id res chain seq x y z
N MET A 1 1.67 0.71 -1.20
CA MET A 1 0.80 1.90 -1.44
C MET A 1 1.08 3.11 -0.54
N LYS A 2 1.47 2.94 0.73
CA LYS A 2 1.68 4.06 1.68
C LYS A 2 2.73 5.12 1.27
N GLN A 3 3.76 4.77 0.50
CA GLN A 3 4.82 5.71 0.08
C GLN A 3 4.50 6.51 -1.21
N ALA A 4 3.61 6.00 -2.07
CA ALA A 4 3.28 6.66 -3.33
C ALA A 4 2.39 7.91 -3.12
N PHE A 5 1.59 7.89 -2.04
CA PHE A 5 0.66 8.98 -1.73
C PHE A 5 1.36 10.24 -1.18
N TRP A 6 2.42 10.05 -0.39
CA TRP A 6 3.26 11.16 0.11
C TRP A 6 3.98 11.89 -1.02
N GLY A 7 4.49 11.15 -2.02
CA GLY A 7 5.13 11.74 -3.19
C GLY A 7 4.17 12.57 -4.04
N MET A 8 2.93 12.12 -4.21
CA MET A 8 1.91 12.81 -5.01
C MET A 8 1.39 14.09 -4.32
N PHE A 9 1.30 14.10 -2.99
CA PHE A 9 0.89 15.28 -2.21
C PHE A 9 1.93 16.40 -2.25
N ILE A 10 3.22 16.06 -2.17
CA ILE A 10 4.33 17.01 -2.35
C ILE A 10 4.37 17.53 -3.80
N PHE A 11 4.06 16.69 -4.79
CA PHE A 11 4.05 17.08 -6.21
C PHE A 11 2.87 17.99 -6.59
N MET A 12 1.69 17.85 -5.94
CA MET A 12 0.57 18.77 -6.12
C MET A 12 0.85 20.17 -5.53
N LEU A 13 1.58 20.25 -4.41
CA LEU A 13 1.99 21.52 -3.81
C LEU A 13 3.01 22.29 -4.66
N THR A 14 3.82 21.61 -5.48
CA THR A 14 4.82 22.25 -6.37
C THR A 14 4.30 22.52 -7.78
N THR A 15 3.24 21.86 -8.23
CA THR A 15 2.66 22.08 -9.58
C THR A 15 1.51 23.09 -9.59
N GLY A 16 0.81 23.28 -8.46
CA GLY A 16 -0.20 24.34 -8.31
C GLY A 16 0.38 25.76 -8.42
N SER A 17 1.67 25.93 -8.16
CA SER A 17 2.40 27.20 -8.36
C SER A 17 2.78 27.47 -9.82
N LEU A 18 2.70 26.47 -10.72
CA LEU A 18 3.07 26.60 -12.14
C LEU A 18 1.87 26.93 -13.05
N TRP A 19 0.63 26.60 -12.65
CA TRP A 19 -0.58 26.89 -13.43
C TRP A 19 -1.35 28.15 -13.01
N ALA A 20 -0.78 28.99 -12.13
CA ALA A 20 -1.36 30.28 -11.75
C ALA A 20 -1.11 31.41 -12.79
N GLY A 21 -1.12 31.06 -14.08
CA GLY A 21 -0.92 31.97 -15.22
C GLY A 21 -2.21 32.42 -15.94
N GLY A 22 -3.39 32.12 -15.40
CA GLY A 22 -4.68 32.63 -15.89
C GLY A 22 -5.10 33.93 -15.18
N PRO A 23 -5.98 34.76 -15.79
CA PRO A 23 -6.23 36.12 -15.31
C PRO A 23 -6.80 36.07 -13.89
N LEU A 24 -6.01 36.62 -12.96
CA LEU A 24 -6.30 36.62 -11.53
C LEU A 24 -7.64 37.30 -11.25
N PRO A 25 -8.45 36.79 -10.30
CA PRO A 25 -9.50 37.59 -9.70
C PRO A 25 -8.81 38.75 -8.98
N GLU A 26 -9.16 39.96 -9.43
CA GLU A 26 -8.87 41.28 -8.88
C GLU A 26 -7.74 41.28 -7.84
N ALA A 27 -6.53 41.62 -8.29
CA ALA A 27 -5.43 41.91 -7.40
C ALA A 27 -5.91 42.98 -6.42
N SER A 28 -6.12 42.60 -5.16
CA SER A 28 -6.44 43.56 -4.08
C SER A 28 -5.50 44.75 -4.22
N ASP A 29 -5.99 45.97 -4.08
CA ASP A 29 -5.27 47.21 -4.39
C ASP A 29 -3.81 47.20 -3.94
N ASN A 30 -3.52 46.60 -2.79
CA ASN A 30 -2.20 46.41 -2.20
C ASN A 30 -1.19 45.60 -3.06
N VAL A 31 -1.64 44.58 -3.80
CA VAL A 31 -0.78 43.73 -4.66
C VAL A 31 -0.47 44.45 -5.97
N LEU A 32 -1.47 45.14 -6.52
CA LEU A 32 -1.30 46.04 -7.66
C LEU A 32 -0.34 47.18 -7.29
N LEU A 33 -0.55 47.83 -6.14
CA LEU A 33 0.33 48.86 -5.57
C LEU A 33 1.75 48.35 -5.38
N ASN A 34 1.96 47.19 -4.77
CA ASN A 34 3.31 46.64 -4.57
C ASN A 34 4.00 46.27 -5.90
N ARG A 35 3.25 45.74 -6.88
CA ARG A 35 3.79 45.48 -8.22
C ARG A 35 4.10 46.77 -8.97
N LEU A 36 3.23 47.78 -8.89
CA LEU A 36 3.43 49.11 -9.48
C LEU A 36 4.64 49.81 -8.86
N GLN A 37 4.77 49.78 -7.52
CA GLN A 37 5.92 50.34 -6.79
C GLN A 37 7.22 49.65 -7.18
N LEU A 38 7.23 48.32 -7.29
CA LEU A 38 8.41 47.57 -7.71
C LEU A 38 8.77 47.86 -9.18
N HIS A 39 7.76 47.96 -10.06
CA HIS A 39 7.97 48.26 -11.47
C HIS A 39 8.46 49.70 -11.68
N GLN A 40 7.92 50.67 -10.94
CA GLN A 40 8.37 52.07 -10.95
C GLN A 40 9.76 52.23 -10.33
N ALA A 41 10.09 51.52 -9.25
CA ALA A 41 11.43 51.52 -8.67
C ALA A 41 12.49 50.91 -9.60
N LEU A 42 12.09 49.96 -10.46
CA LEU A 42 12.98 49.33 -11.45
C LEU A 42 13.08 50.11 -12.77
N THR A 43 12.09 50.95 -13.12
CA THR A 43 12.03 51.66 -14.41
C THR A 43 12.21 53.18 -14.30
N GLY A 44 12.01 53.79 -13.13
CA GLY A 44 11.99 55.23 -12.93
C GLY A 44 13.01 55.71 -11.90
N GLY A 45 14.15 56.20 -12.37
CA GLY A 45 14.96 57.11 -11.57
C GLY A 45 14.24 58.45 -11.38
N LEU A 46 14.14 58.88 -10.12
CA LEU A 46 13.90 60.26 -9.63
C LEU A 46 12.57 60.93 -10.02
N GLU A 47 11.52 60.68 -9.24
CA GLU A 47 10.68 61.75 -8.66
C GLU A 47 9.94 61.18 -7.44
N ALA A 48 10.27 61.68 -6.25
CA ALA A 48 9.72 61.21 -4.99
C ALA A 48 8.30 61.78 -4.78
N LEU A 49 7.32 60.90 -4.59
CA LEU A 49 5.98 61.27 -4.14
C LEU A 49 6.03 61.77 -2.68
N PRO A 50 5.19 62.74 -2.29
CA PRO A 50 5.23 63.37 -0.97
C PRO A 50 5.06 62.35 0.17
N GLU A 51 5.97 62.42 1.16
CA GLU A 51 6.11 61.48 2.29
C GLU A 51 4.84 61.28 3.12
N ASP A 52 3.91 62.25 3.11
CA ASP A 52 2.72 62.23 3.97
C ASP A 52 1.63 61.23 3.53
N GLU A 53 1.62 60.81 2.25
CA GLU A 53 0.78 59.69 1.78
C GLU A 53 1.46 58.33 2.00
N MET A 54 2.76 58.32 2.34
CA MET A 54 3.59 57.12 2.53
C MET A 54 3.46 56.55 3.95
N ARG A 55 2.25 56.53 4.52
CA ARG A 55 1.97 55.69 5.70
C ARG A 55 2.08 54.22 5.29
N SER A 56 3.31 53.71 5.36
CA SER A 56 3.63 52.32 5.07
C SER A 56 2.78 51.40 5.93
N VAL A 57 1.80 50.74 5.30
CA VAL A 57 1.17 49.57 5.92
C VAL A 57 2.29 48.55 6.07
N PRO A 58 2.69 48.13 7.29
CA PRO A 58 3.82 47.23 7.45
C PRO A 58 3.55 45.92 6.72
N ALA A 59 4.36 45.65 5.69
CA ALA A 59 4.22 44.45 4.85
C ALA A 59 4.53 43.19 5.68
N LYS A 60 3.63 42.20 5.62
CA LYS A 60 3.80 40.91 6.32
C LYS A 60 4.96 40.12 5.69
N SER A 61 5.82 39.54 6.52
CA SER A 61 6.97 38.73 6.07
C SER A 61 6.56 37.50 5.27
N VAL A 62 7.03 37.42 4.02
CA VAL A 62 6.83 36.25 3.13
C VAL A 62 7.41 34.97 3.73
N GLY A 63 8.61 35.03 4.32
CA GLY A 63 9.23 33.86 4.95
C GLY A 63 8.41 33.28 6.11
N LYS A 64 7.79 34.15 6.92
CA LYS A 64 6.87 33.70 7.98
C LYS A 64 5.60 33.07 7.40
N ALA A 65 5.04 33.63 6.33
CA ALA A 65 3.90 33.04 5.65
C ALA A 65 4.22 31.63 5.12
N VAL A 66 5.38 31.46 4.48
CA VAL A 66 5.85 30.14 4.00
C VAL A 66 5.99 29.15 5.16
N LEU A 67 6.63 29.57 6.26
CA LEU A 67 6.79 28.72 7.45
C LEU A 67 5.42 28.29 8.02
N PHE A 68 4.45 29.21 8.10
CA PHE A 68 3.11 28.86 8.59
C PHE A 68 2.40 27.88 7.66
N SER A 69 2.47 28.07 6.34
CA SER A 69 1.87 27.14 5.37
C SER A 69 2.54 25.75 5.38
N ALA A 70 3.82 25.66 5.73
CA ALA A 70 4.51 24.38 5.87
C ALA A 70 4.04 23.57 7.09
N LEU A 71 3.61 24.26 8.15
CA LEU A 71 3.04 23.62 9.34
C LEU A 71 1.58 23.24 9.13
N VAL A 72 0.78 24.18 8.60
CA VAL A 72 -0.65 24.01 8.37
C VAL A 72 -1.01 24.67 7.04
N PRO A 73 -1.47 23.89 6.05
CA PRO A 73 -1.96 24.43 4.79
C PRO A 73 -3.00 25.54 5.01
N GLY A 74 -2.81 26.69 4.37
CA GLY A 74 -3.66 27.88 4.53
C GLY A 74 -3.25 28.86 5.65
N ALA A 75 -2.38 28.48 6.60
CA ALA A 75 -2.00 29.36 7.71
C ALA A 75 -1.12 30.55 7.28
N GLY A 76 -0.28 30.39 6.25
CA GLY A 76 0.47 31.51 5.66
C GLY A 76 -0.43 32.52 4.97
N GLN A 77 -1.49 32.05 4.30
CA GLN A 77 -2.51 32.89 3.67
C GLN A 77 -3.32 33.64 4.72
N PHE A 78 -3.61 33.00 5.86
CA PHE A 78 -4.24 33.66 7.00
C PHE A 78 -3.34 34.77 7.57
N TYR A 79 -2.05 34.49 7.79
CA TYR A 79 -1.06 35.48 8.24
C TYR A 79 -0.90 36.66 7.26
N ALA A 80 -1.07 36.41 5.96
CA ALA A 80 -1.06 37.42 4.91
C ALA A 80 -2.42 38.15 4.72
N ASN A 81 -3.38 38.01 5.66
CA ASN A 81 -4.74 38.58 5.60
C ASN A 81 -5.58 38.14 4.39
N SER A 82 -5.21 37.02 3.74
CA SER A 82 -5.96 36.47 2.61
C SER A 82 -6.95 35.40 3.10
N TYR A 83 -7.97 35.84 3.83
CA TYR A 83 -8.89 34.94 4.55
C TYR A 83 -9.68 34.00 3.65
N ILE A 84 -10.12 34.45 2.47
CA ILE A 84 -10.83 33.58 1.51
C ILE A 84 -9.90 32.47 1.01
N LYS A 85 -8.64 32.79 0.71
CA LYS A 85 -7.65 31.79 0.29
C LYS A 85 -7.33 30.84 1.44
N ALA A 86 -7.15 31.36 2.66
CA ALA A 86 -6.92 30.55 3.85
C ALA A 86 -8.09 29.57 4.09
N ALA A 87 -9.34 30.04 3.98
CA ALA A 87 -10.53 29.20 4.11
C ALA A 87 -10.60 28.14 3.00
N GLY A 88 -10.28 28.50 1.75
CA GLY A 88 -10.21 27.55 0.64
C GLY A 88 -9.18 26.44 0.87
N PHE A 89 -7.95 26.81 1.30
CA PHE A 89 -6.91 25.82 1.63
C PHE A 89 -7.32 24.93 2.81
N LEU A 90 -7.92 25.51 3.85
CA LEU A 90 -8.42 24.74 5.00
C LEU A 90 -9.52 23.75 4.59
N ALA A 91 -10.44 24.14 3.70
CA ALA A 91 -11.49 23.27 3.19
C ALA A 91 -10.92 22.09 2.39
N ILE A 92 -9.95 22.35 1.50
CA ILE A 92 -9.25 21.31 0.74
C ILE A 92 -8.53 20.34 1.68
N GLU A 93 -7.82 20.87 2.69
CA GLU A 93 -7.12 20.05 3.68
C GLU A 93 -8.09 19.15 4.46
N ALA A 94 -9.20 19.69 4.94
CA ALA A 94 -10.23 18.93 5.66
C ALA A 94 -10.84 17.82 4.78
N LEU A 95 -11.08 18.10 3.48
CA LEU A 95 -11.53 17.09 2.53
C LEU A 95 -10.47 16.00 2.32
N ALA A 96 -9.20 16.37 2.14
CA ALA A 96 -8.11 15.43 1.98
C ALA A 96 -7.97 14.50 3.20
N TRP A 97 -8.04 15.05 4.42
CA TRP A 97 -8.03 14.26 5.65
C TRP A 97 -9.23 13.33 5.75
N THR A 98 -10.43 13.82 5.44
CA THR A 98 -11.66 13.01 5.46
C THR A 98 -11.55 11.82 4.50
N ILE A 99 -11.08 12.07 3.29
CA ILE A 99 -10.82 11.03 2.28
C ILE A 99 -9.76 10.07 2.80
N ASN A 100 -8.59 10.57 3.25
CA ASN A 100 -7.50 9.74 3.76
C ASN A 100 -7.94 8.84 4.92
N ILE A 101 -8.66 9.38 5.91
CA ILE A 101 -9.19 8.60 7.04
C ILE A 101 -10.16 7.54 6.53
N SER A 102 -11.08 7.90 5.63
CA SER A 102 -12.05 6.96 5.05
C SER A 102 -11.37 5.80 4.32
N TYR A 103 -10.38 6.08 3.47
CA TYR A 103 -9.65 5.05 2.73
C TYR A 103 -8.76 4.19 3.64
N ASN A 104 -8.16 4.76 4.68
CA ASN A 104 -7.38 3.98 5.65
C ASN A 104 -8.28 3.02 6.44
N ASN A 105 -9.43 3.50 6.92
CA ASN A 105 -10.39 2.65 7.63
C ASN A 105 -10.90 1.52 6.73
N GLN A 106 -11.24 1.80 5.48
CA GLN A 106 -11.65 0.77 4.51
C GLN A 106 -10.54 -0.24 4.23
N GLY A 107 -9.29 0.22 4.18
CA GLY A 107 -8.12 -0.66 4.04
C GLY A 107 -7.95 -1.59 5.24
N ASP A 108 -8.08 -1.05 6.46
CA ASP A 108 -7.99 -1.83 7.70
C ASP A 108 -9.14 -2.86 7.80
N ASP A 109 -10.36 -2.47 7.39
CA ASP A 109 -11.52 -3.37 7.33
C ASP A 109 -11.29 -4.53 6.35
N LYS A 110 -10.72 -4.24 5.17
CA LYS A 110 -10.38 -5.27 4.16
C LYS A 110 -9.28 -6.20 4.65
N ASP A 111 -8.24 -5.66 5.28
CA ASP A 111 -7.18 -6.47 5.89
C ASP A 111 -7.75 -7.40 6.97
N ALA A 112 -8.67 -6.90 7.81
CA ALA A 112 -9.34 -7.70 8.84
C ALA A 112 -10.27 -8.76 8.25
N GLU A 113 -11.01 -8.42 7.19
CA GLU A 113 -11.88 -9.34 6.44
C GLU A 113 -11.07 -10.52 5.88
N PHE A 114 -9.98 -10.23 5.17
CA PHE A 114 -9.11 -11.25 4.59
C PHE A 114 -8.51 -12.15 5.67
N LYS A 115 -7.95 -11.57 6.75
CA LYS A 115 -7.32 -12.34 7.83
C LYS A 115 -8.31 -13.32 8.47
N ARG A 116 -9.51 -12.85 8.77
CA ARG A 116 -10.58 -13.70 9.32
C ARG A 116 -10.98 -14.81 8.36
N TYR A 117 -11.10 -14.51 7.07
CA TYR A 117 -11.42 -15.52 6.07
C TYR A 117 -10.28 -16.56 5.95
N ALA A 118 -9.03 -16.11 5.87
CA ALA A 118 -7.85 -16.95 5.82
C ALA A 118 -7.74 -17.86 7.05
N ASP A 119 -7.99 -17.33 8.26
CA ASP A 119 -7.97 -18.12 9.50
C ASP A 119 -9.01 -19.25 9.51
N GLN A 120 -10.10 -19.11 8.75
CA GLN A 120 -11.17 -20.10 8.68
C GLN A 120 -11.00 -21.09 7.53
N ASN A 121 -10.37 -20.67 6.43
CA ASN A 121 -10.39 -21.40 5.16
C ASN A 121 -9.01 -21.80 4.64
N TRP A 122 -7.92 -21.29 5.22
CA TRP A 122 -6.56 -21.66 4.85
C TRP A 122 -5.90 -22.43 5.99
N SER A 123 -5.20 -23.52 5.68
CA SER A 123 -4.62 -24.40 6.69
C SER A 123 -3.16 -24.77 6.39
N GLU A 124 -2.26 -24.49 7.34
CA GLU A 124 -0.85 -24.93 7.27
C GLU A 124 -0.78 -26.46 7.16
N GLN A 125 -1.62 -27.17 7.91
CA GLN A 125 -1.72 -28.62 7.84
C GLN A 125 -2.03 -29.10 6.41
N ARG A 126 -2.99 -28.45 5.75
CA ARG A 126 -3.35 -28.75 4.35
C ARG A 126 -2.20 -28.41 3.40
N TYR A 127 -1.50 -27.30 3.65
CA TYR A 127 -0.36 -26.86 2.85
C TYR A 127 0.74 -27.92 2.83
N TRP A 128 1.16 -28.38 4.01
CA TRP A 128 2.18 -29.42 4.14
C TRP A 128 1.71 -30.76 3.56
N SER A 129 0.44 -31.10 3.77
CA SER A 129 -0.15 -32.33 3.21
C SER A 129 -0.13 -32.34 1.68
N TYR A 130 -0.40 -31.19 1.06
CA TYR A 130 -0.33 -31.02 -0.39
C TYR A 130 1.11 -31.17 -0.91
N LEU A 131 2.08 -30.51 -0.28
CA LEU A 131 3.48 -30.62 -0.70
C LEU A 131 3.98 -32.07 -0.58
N TYR A 132 3.62 -32.75 0.49
CA TYR A 132 3.92 -34.17 0.66
C TYR A 132 3.27 -35.03 -0.43
N TYR A 133 1.97 -34.86 -0.69
CA TYR A 133 1.26 -35.56 -1.76
C TYR A 133 1.96 -35.39 -3.13
N ARG A 134 2.32 -34.15 -3.47
CA ARG A 134 2.95 -33.81 -4.75
C ARG A 134 4.30 -34.47 -4.92
N LEU A 135 5.15 -34.41 -3.90
CA LEU A 135 6.50 -34.92 -3.98
C LEU A 135 6.54 -36.45 -3.89
N ASN A 136 5.68 -37.05 -3.06
CA ASN A 136 5.55 -38.49 -2.97
C ASN A 136 5.15 -39.12 -4.32
N GLY A 137 4.36 -38.42 -5.15
CA GLY A 137 3.96 -38.86 -6.49
C GLY A 137 4.99 -38.62 -7.60
N GLN A 138 6.20 -38.16 -7.29
CA GLN A 138 7.24 -37.76 -8.26
C GLN A 138 8.59 -38.44 -7.97
N GLU A 139 8.58 -39.76 -7.77
CA GLU A 139 9.77 -40.56 -7.39
C GLU A 139 10.98 -40.37 -8.31
N GLU A 140 10.74 -40.30 -9.62
CA GLU A 140 11.81 -40.14 -10.60
C GLU A 140 12.46 -38.75 -10.55
N LEU A 141 11.69 -37.70 -10.20
CA LEU A 141 12.20 -36.33 -10.12
C LEU A 141 12.86 -36.02 -8.77
N TYR A 142 12.46 -36.71 -7.70
CA TYR A 142 12.94 -36.47 -6.35
C TYR A 142 13.39 -37.76 -5.66
N PRO A 143 14.42 -38.47 -6.19
CA PRO A 143 14.82 -39.78 -5.69
C PRO A 143 15.35 -39.76 -4.24
N ASP A 144 15.76 -38.59 -3.74
CA ASP A 144 16.21 -38.40 -2.36
C ASP A 144 15.05 -38.12 -1.38
N PHE A 145 13.82 -37.98 -1.88
CA PHE A 145 12.64 -37.81 -1.05
C PHE A 145 12.22 -39.17 -0.46
N PRO A 146 11.95 -39.30 0.85
CA PRO A 146 11.59 -40.58 1.48
C PRO A 146 10.16 -41.01 1.13
N HIS A 147 9.98 -41.53 -0.09
CA HIS A 147 8.71 -42.00 -0.60
C HIS A 147 8.11 -43.11 0.26
N GLY A 148 6.85 -42.93 0.67
CA GLY A 148 6.11 -43.93 1.44
C GLY A 148 6.65 -44.23 2.85
N GLN A 149 7.59 -43.44 3.39
CA GLN A 149 8.21 -43.66 4.71
C GLN A 149 7.76 -42.64 5.77
N TYR A 150 6.47 -42.57 6.06
CA TYR A 150 5.98 -41.82 7.24
C TYR A 150 5.16 -42.73 8.15
N ASP A 151 5.66 -42.90 9.38
CA ASP A 151 5.04 -43.70 10.44
C ASP A 151 4.41 -42.76 11.48
N GLY A 152 3.14 -42.98 11.80
CA GLY A 152 2.46 -42.40 12.97
C GLY A 152 1.37 -41.36 12.69
N ASP A 153 1.68 -40.27 11.98
CA ASP A 153 0.82 -39.07 11.99
C ASP A 153 0.38 -38.58 10.60
N ILE A 154 0.54 -39.39 9.55
CA ILE A 154 -0.07 -39.13 8.24
C ILE A 154 -1.22 -40.12 8.05
N PHE A 155 -2.44 -39.62 7.96
CA PHE A 155 -3.61 -40.43 7.61
C PHE A 155 -3.98 -40.22 6.15
N VAL A 156 -4.76 -41.14 5.60
CA VAL A 156 -5.28 -41.03 4.24
C VAL A 156 -6.74 -40.58 4.32
N ASP A 157 -7.09 -39.50 3.64
CA ASP A 157 -8.47 -39.04 3.57
C ASP A 157 -9.33 -39.93 2.67
N ASN A 158 -10.63 -39.67 2.61
CA ASN A 158 -11.57 -40.46 1.81
C ASN A 158 -11.29 -40.43 0.29
N ALA A 159 -10.44 -39.50 -0.18
CA ALA A 159 -10.01 -39.39 -1.57
C ALA A 159 -8.66 -40.08 -1.82
N GLY A 160 -8.09 -40.77 -0.84
CA GLY A 160 -6.80 -41.43 -0.98
C GLY A 160 -5.60 -40.50 -0.80
N ARG A 161 -5.80 -39.26 -0.31
CA ARG A 161 -4.74 -38.27 -0.18
C ARG A 161 -4.12 -38.30 1.21
N PRO A 162 -2.79 -38.15 1.32
CA PRO A 162 -2.13 -38.06 2.62
C PRO A 162 -2.51 -36.74 3.30
N VAL A 163 -2.79 -36.82 4.60
CA VAL A 163 -3.08 -35.69 5.47
C VAL A 163 -2.17 -35.81 6.69
N ILE A 164 -1.27 -34.85 6.81
CA ILE A 164 -0.37 -34.71 7.97
C ILE A 164 -1.21 -34.28 9.16
N ASN A 165 -1.05 -34.91 10.31
CA ASN A 165 -1.77 -34.59 11.54
C ASN A 165 -0.88 -33.85 12.52
N GLY A 166 -1.14 -32.56 12.70
CA GLY A 166 -0.41 -31.72 13.66
C GLY A 166 0.94 -31.17 13.16
N TRP A 167 1.54 -30.32 13.98
CA TRP A 167 2.74 -29.55 13.62
C TRP A 167 4.03 -30.40 13.69
N GLU A 168 4.13 -31.36 14.61
CA GLU A 168 5.31 -32.22 14.75
C GLU A 168 5.56 -33.06 13.48
N ALA A 169 4.50 -33.66 12.94
CA ALA A 169 4.56 -34.39 11.67
C ALA A 169 4.86 -33.45 10.49
N ALA A 170 4.34 -32.21 10.52
CA ALA A 170 4.64 -31.20 9.51
C ALA A 170 6.11 -30.73 9.58
N GLU A 171 6.71 -30.64 10.77
CA GLU A 171 8.11 -30.29 10.96
C GLU A 171 9.05 -31.38 10.45
N GLN A 172 8.73 -32.66 10.64
CA GLN A 172 9.52 -33.77 10.11
C GLN A 172 9.53 -33.76 8.58
N VAL A 173 8.33 -33.66 8.00
CA VAL A 173 8.07 -33.30 6.61
C VAL A 173 8.99 -32.15 6.20
N LEU A 174 8.83 -30.98 6.79
CA LEU A 174 9.61 -29.77 6.49
C LEU A 174 11.13 -29.98 6.49
N GLN A 175 11.66 -30.67 7.50
CA GLN A 175 13.10 -30.91 7.64
C GLN A 175 13.64 -31.78 6.50
N GLU A 176 12.87 -32.79 6.10
CA GLU A 176 13.23 -33.66 4.98
C GLU A 176 13.04 -32.93 3.63
N PHE A 177 11.97 -32.14 3.48
CA PHE A 177 11.65 -31.36 2.28
C PHE A 177 12.58 -30.17 2.01
N ALA A 178 13.11 -29.52 3.05
CA ALA A 178 14.01 -28.38 2.92
C ALA A 178 15.31 -28.71 2.14
N SER A 179 15.61 -30.00 1.99
CA SER A 179 16.72 -30.48 1.19
C SER A 179 16.43 -30.54 -0.32
N THR A 180 15.15 -30.52 -0.74
CA THR A 180 14.74 -30.72 -2.14
C THR A 180 14.88 -29.46 -2.99
N GLU A 181 15.25 -29.62 -4.27
CA GLU A 181 15.29 -28.54 -5.26
C GLU A 181 13.89 -27.90 -5.48
N TYR A 182 12.82 -28.67 -5.28
CA TYR A 182 11.44 -28.20 -5.47
C TYR A 182 11.07 -27.02 -4.57
N ILE A 183 11.28 -27.16 -3.26
CA ILE A 183 10.99 -26.08 -2.30
C ILE A 183 12.02 -24.96 -2.42
N ARG A 184 13.27 -25.25 -2.78
CA ARG A 184 14.30 -24.22 -3.02
C ARG A 184 13.98 -23.34 -4.22
N ALA A 185 13.20 -23.84 -5.18
CA ALA A 185 12.70 -23.05 -6.30
C ALA A 185 11.60 -22.05 -5.89
N PHE A 186 11.03 -22.16 -4.69
CA PHE A 186 10.06 -21.19 -4.20
C PHE A 186 10.75 -19.86 -3.93
N SER A 187 10.21 -18.80 -4.52
CA SER A 187 10.68 -17.43 -4.31
C SER A 187 10.35 -16.88 -2.93
N HIS A 188 9.39 -17.49 -2.21
CA HIS A 188 8.94 -17.04 -0.91
C HIS A 188 8.80 -18.21 0.06
N THR A 189 9.00 -17.92 1.35
CA THR A 189 8.80 -18.88 2.44
C THR A 189 7.56 -18.49 3.24
N LEU A 190 6.82 -19.50 3.72
CA LEU A 190 5.73 -19.27 4.65
C LEU A 190 6.31 -18.86 6.01
N PRO A 191 5.92 -17.72 6.59
CA PRO A 191 6.34 -17.34 7.94
C PRO A 191 5.79 -18.33 8.99
N ASP A 192 6.55 -18.53 10.07
CA ASP A 192 6.19 -19.36 11.23
C ASP A 192 5.09 -18.76 12.12
N THR A 193 4.77 -17.48 11.88
CA THR A 193 3.85 -16.69 12.69
C THR A 193 2.90 -15.93 11.78
N LYS A 194 1.61 -15.88 12.17
CA LYS A 194 0.52 -15.21 11.44
C LYS A 194 0.61 -13.67 11.45
N THR A 195 1.72 -13.14 10.96
CA THR A 195 2.01 -11.72 10.79
C THR A 195 1.39 -11.18 9.49
N GLN A 196 1.46 -9.86 9.25
CA GLN A 196 1.03 -9.29 7.96
C GLN A 196 1.69 -10.00 6.77
N GLN A 197 2.98 -10.32 6.89
CA GLN A 197 3.74 -11.01 5.85
C GLN A 197 3.13 -12.40 5.54
N TYR A 198 2.72 -13.15 6.57
CA TYR A 198 2.08 -14.46 6.40
C TYR A 198 0.83 -14.35 5.53
N TYR A 199 -0.06 -13.42 5.87
CA TYR A 199 -1.29 -13.19 5.12
C TYR A 199 -1.00 -12.66 3.71
N GLU A 200 0.07 -11.89 3.51
CA GLU A 200 0.51 -11.49 2.17
C GLU A 200 1.00 -12.69 1.34
N MET A 201 1.71 -13.65 1.94
CA MET A 201 2.19 -14.83 1.22
C MET A 201 1.02 -15.65 0.68
N ILE A 202 0.09 -16.04 1.57
CA ILE A 202 -1.04 -16.91 1.19
C ILE A 202 -2.03 -16.24 0.22
N GLY A 203 -2.10 -14.91 0.22
CA GLY A 203 -2.99 -14.15 -0.67
C GLY A 203 -2.37 -13.75 -2.01
N LYS A 204 -1.07 -13.41 -2.06
CA LYS A 204 -0.43 -12.88 -3.28
C LYS A 204 0.23 -13.95 -4.15
N TYR A 205 0.58 -15.11 -3.59
CA TYR A 205 1.32 -16.15 -4.30
C TYR A 205 0.50 -17.45 -4.37
N PRO A 206 -0.62 -17.47 -5.10
CA PRO A 206 -1.49 -18.65 -5.21
C PRO A 206 -0.75 -19.86 -5.78
N ALA A 207 0.23 -19.65 -6.67
CA ALA A 207 1.06 -20.73 -7.19
C ALA A 207 1.82 -21.50 -6.10
N GLN A 208 2.27 -20.81 -5.04
CA GLN A 208 3.01 -21.43 -3.94
C GLN A 208 2.11 -21.85 -2.79
N PHE A 209 1.12 -21.04 -2.42
CA PHE A 209 0.35 -21.24 -1.18
C PHE A 209 -1.15 -21.51 -1.42
N GLY A 210 -1.62 -21.48 -2.66
CA GLY A 210 -3.06 -21.57 -2.98
C GLY A 210 -3.68 -22.94 -2.71
N ASN A 211 -2.89 -24.02 -2.77
CA ASN A 211 -3.40 -25.40 -2.57
C ASN A 211 -3.88 -25.67 -1.14
N ALA A 212 -3.55 -24.79 -0.21
CA ALA A 212 -3.97 -24.89 1.18
C ALA A 212 -5.29 -24.18 1.51
N TRP A 213 -5.94 -23.54 0.53
CA TRP A 213 -7.32 -23.11 0.67
C TRP A 213 -8.24 -24.34 0.72
N ALA A 214 -9.30 -24.27 1.53
CA ALA A 214 -10.23 -25.38 1.79
C ALA A 214 -10.92 -25.87 0.51
N ASP A 215 -11.13 -24.97 -0.44
CA ASP A 215 -11.78 -25.22 -1.73
C ASP A 215 -10.79 -25.54 -2.87
N ALA A 216 -9.48 -25.56 -2.59
CA ALA A 216 -8.47 -25.89 -3.57
C ALA A 216 -8.50 -27.38 -3.97
N SER A 217 -8.19 -27.70 -5.22
CA SER A 217 -7.96 -29.09 -5.64
C SER A 217 -6.52 -29.53 -5.35
N PHE A 218 -6.32 -30.79 -4.96
CA PHE A 218 -4.98 -31.41 -4.89
C PHE A 218 -4.48 -31.86 -6.26
N ASP A 219 -5.39 -32.02 -7.22
CA ASP A 219 -5.12 -32.62 -8.54
C ASP A 219 -4.85 -31.56 -9.62
N VAL A 220 -4.99 -30.28 -9.27
CA VAL A 220 -4.78 -29.15 -10.18
C VAL A 220 -3.52 -28.42 -9.76
N GLU A 221 -2.59 -28.28 -10.70
CA GLU A 221 -1.43 -27.43 -10.54
C GLU A 221 -1.71 -26.03 -11.10
N TYR A 222 -1.14 -25.01 -10.47
CA TYR A 222 -1.12 -23.68 -11.05
C TYR A 222 -0.18 -23.67 -12.25
N GLN A 223 -0.75 -23.71 -13.45
CA GLN A 223 0.01 -23.44 -14.67
C GLN A 223 0.03 -21.93 -14.90
N ASP A 224 1.23 -21.36 -14.91
CA ASP A 224 1.57 -19.96 -15.22
C ASP A 224 0.43 -19.12 -15.82
N PHE A 225 -0.03 -18.11 -15.05
CA PHE A 225 -0.95 -17.02 -15.45
C PHE A 225 -2.17 -17.38 -16.33
N GLY A 226 -2.51 -18.65 -16.52
CA GLY A 226 -3.46 -19.10 -17.53
C GLY A 226 -4.37 -20.20 -17.00
N LEU A 227 -5.64 -19.82 -16.78
CA LEU A 227 -6.86 -20.65 -16.69
C LEU A 227 -6.84 -21.94 -15.84
N GLY A 228 -5.83 -22.16 -15.01
CA GLY A 228 -5.83 -23.15 -13.94
C GLY A 228 -6.00 -22.45 -12.60
N HIS A 229 -7.23 -22.17 -12.20
CA HIS A 229 -7.48 -21.70 -10.84
C HIS A 229 -7.37 -22.91 -9.89
N ILE A 230 -6.33 -22.96 -9.05
CA ILE A 230 -6.18 -23.98 -7.98
C ILE A 230 -7.45 -24.06 -7.13
N THR A 231 -8.05 -22.89 -6.90
CA THR A 231 -9.30 -22.65 -6.18
C THR A 231 -10.18 -21.76 -7.07
N PRO A 232 -11.48 -22.04 -7.19
CA PRO A 232 -12.42 -21.16 -7.89
C PRO A 232 -12.41 -19.70 -7.41
N MET A 233 -11.89 -19.43 -6.21
CA MET A 233 -11.87 -18.12 -5.55
C MET A 233 -10.49 -17.43 -5.58
N ASN A 234 -9.52 -17.95 -6.35
CA ASN A 234 -8.16 -17.39 -6.41
C ASN A 234 -8.15 -15.87 -6.67
N ASP A 235 -8.98 -15.40 -7.60
CA ASP A 235 -9.09 -13.99 -7.94
C ASP A 235 -9.71 -13.19 -6.78
N GLU A 236 -10.68 -13.77 -6.08
CA GLU A 236 -11.31 -13.15 -4.92
C GLU A 236 -10.32 -13.02 -3.74
N TYR A 237 -9.48 -14.03 -3.53
CA TYR A 237 -8.41 -14.00 -2.52
C TYR A 237 -7.37 -12.92 -2.81
N ALA A 238 -7.04 -12.72 -4.09
CA ALA A 238 -6.16 -11.65 -4.51
C ALA A 238 -6.82 -10.26 -4.38
N ILE A 239 -8.12 -10.13 -4.69
CA ILE A 239 -8.87 -8.85 -4.59
C ILE A 239 -9.11 -8.44 -3.14
N MET A 240 -9.29 -9.39 -2.23
CA MET A 240 -9.44 -9.11 -0.80
C MET A 240 -8.15 -8.57 -0.15
N ARG A 241 -7.01 -8.61 -0.85
CA ARG A 241 -5.68 -8.23 -0.35
C ARG A 241 -5.19 -6.89 -0.91
#